data_AF-A0A1A8M1Z1-F1
#
_entry.id   AF-A0A1A8M1Z1-F1
#
_cell.length_a   1.000
_cell.length_b   1.000
_cell.length_c   1.000
_cell.angle_alpha   90.00
_cell.angle_beta   90.00
_cell.angle_gamma   90.00
#
_symmetry.space_group_name_H-M   'P 1'
#
loop_
_entity.id
_entity.type
_entity.pdbx_description
1 polymer ?
#
loop_
_entity_poly.entity_id
_entity_poly.type
_entity_poly.pdbx_seq_one_letter_code
_entity_poly.pdbx_strand_id
1 'polypeptide(L)'
;PIMTFNPANLSMLLWKGDSSKPRQPITELKCNKPMANEKKDSFYFRDKLIPEHVGKYTIQFSLCVDKKEVLLSSQITIKVVASLPVKLGPLRQPTTPVVSNSSDISSRILVKDMTLVIKDSFGNPAGQELSGKVVVSIGCPDGESSRCLPLFEDKTSSFQINLEEGRAHISRLVIMENSPGENGSRYNLIFKPKGLNLTTSLLPFELLFHFYNDAENQRRMSELSRKRDELKNSIEKYDAMCSTFCELRKGLTTQLQDIAEKETTLRVEMSKRNLDISHPLPSSDIDKLIRDKTIEAETIERVPRRKFSVTNKFGGPDVLGMVGHLALILEDDAARVISWHLVGDMDCIITRTTEAAQRIYRDTRGVQQVMALDSILVPPGKRPLPHIRNGRALFNPVGNPVYAQDLLIYSGDHQSCDLVFKNFLGFTILMDDLTSATNYRKALVENRIHCPTILTREGDRVSARGKFGGAQNKAPPIVRLRVFGAPLPQHYHTLKEQLDLLEKYKSIRLKMEQVEKAHDECIMEEVSPKRLQERQKVEEMKKEFEEIERQLASVRLGKRGPENPGEPSGIQTKRPRQKSTDLLPDF
;
A
#
# COMPACT_ATOMS: atom_id res chain seq x y z
N PRO A 1 -5.70 8.96 -21.01
CA PRO A 1 -4.88 8.13 -20.09
C PRO A 1 -4.60 8.90 -18.79
N ILE A 2 -5.12 8.41 -17.67
CA ILE A 2 -5.09 9.11 -16.38
C ILE A 2 -3.72 8.86 -15.73
N MET A 3 -2.78 9.78 -15.92
CA MET A 3 -1.41 9.76 -15.37
C MET A 3 -1.27 10.58 -14.08
N THR A 4 -2.38 11.14 -13.56
CA THR A 4 -2.37 12.20 -12.55
C THR A 4 -2.59 11.73 -11.11
N PHE A 5 -2.98 10.47 -10.88
CA PHE A 5 -3.29 10.00 -9.53
C PHE A 5 -2.13 9.22 -8.91
N ASN A 6 -1.83 9.54 -7.65
CA ASN A 6 -0.84 8.82 -6.87
C ASN A 6 -1.31 7.38 -6.60
N PRO A 7 -0.52 6.34 -6.93
CA PRO A 7 -0.85 4.95 -6.64
C PRO A 7 -1.20 4.70 -5.16
N ALA A 8 -0.65 5.47 -4.23
CA ALA A 8 -0.96 5.36 -2.79
C ALA A 8 -2.41 5.69 -2.43
N ASN A 9 -3.12 6.41 -3.31
CA ASN A 9 -4.52 6.78 -3.13
C ASN A 9 -5.48 5.73 -3.71
N LEU A 10 -4.96 4.69 -4.37
CA LEU A 10 -5.74 3.60 -4.94
C LEU A 10 -5.63 2.35 -4.06
N SER A 11 -6.79 1.83 -3.67
CA SER A 11 -6.92 0.59 -2.90
C SER A 11 -7.81 -0.40 -3.62
N MET A 12 -7.52 -1.69 -3.44
CA MET A 12 -8.37 -2.79 -3.84
C MET A 12 -9.06 -3.33 -2.59
N LEU A 13 -10.39 -3.23 -2.58
CA LEU A 13 -11.24 -3.74 -1.51
C LEU A 13 -11.73 -5.13 -1.91
N LEU A 14 -11.59 -6.09 -0.99
CA LEU A 14 -11.97 -7.49 -1.20
C LEU A 14 -12.86 -7.97 -0.04
N TRP A 15 -14.02 -8.52 -0.36
CA TRP A 15 -14.92 -9.13 0.64
C TRP A 15 -15.66 -10.34 0.08
N LYS A 16 -16.22 -11.15 0.97
CA LYS A 16 -16.96 -12.37 0.61
C LYS A 16 -18.43 -12.06 0.27
N GLY A 17 -18.92 -12.59 -0.85
CA GLY A 17 -20.32 -12.52 -1.30
C GLY A 17 -20.62 -11.49 -2.39
N ASP A 18 -21.81 -11.60 -2.99
CA ASP A 18 -22.31 -10.78 -4.12
C ASP A 18 -23.04 -9.50 -3.65
N SER A 19 -22.81 -9.08 -2.40
CA SER A 19 -23.54 -7.98 -1.76
C SER A 19 -23.10 -6.62 -2.30
N SER A 20 -24.06 -5.76 -2.65
CA SER A 20 -23.83 -4.38 -3.09
C SER A 20 -23.18 -3.50 -2.01
N LYS A 21 -23.28 -3.90 -0.73
CA LYS A 21 -22.61 -3.26 0.41
C LYS A 21 -21.71 -4.26 1.15
N PRO A 22 -20.46 -3.92 1.47
CA PRO A 22 -19.59 -4.82 2.20
C PRO A 22 -20.12 -5.03 3.63
N ARG A 23 -20.32 -6.28 4.03
CA ARG A 23 -20.43 -6.65 5.44
C ARG A 23 -19.00 -6.88 5.96
N GLN A 24 -18.63 -6.26 7.08
CA GLN A 24 -17.30 -6.45 7.67
C GLN A 24 -17.05 -7.94 7.94
N PRO A 25 -15.81 -8.45 7.74
CA PRO A 25 -14.56 -7.74 7.47
C PRO A 25 -14.27 -7.49 5.97
N ILE A 26 -13.65 -6.34 5.67
CA ILE A 26 -13.17 -5.97 4.33
C ILE A 26 -11.64 -6.06 4.34
N THR A 27 -11.06 -6.77 3.39
CA THR A 27 -9.61 -6.79 3.19
C THR A 27 -9.22 -5.67 2.24
N GLU A 28 -8.45 -4.70 2.73
CA GLU A 28 -7.92 -3.60 1.93
C GLU A 28 -6.48 -3.91 1.48
N LEU A 29 -6.25 -3.89 0.17
CA LEU A 29 -4.95 -4.16 -0.44
C LEU A 29 -4.47 -2.91 -1.17
N LYS A 30 -3.27 -2.42 -0.84
CA LYS A 30 -2.71 -1.19 -1.44
C LYS A 30 -2.06 -1.46 -2.80
N CYS A 31 -2.17 -0.49 -3.72
CA CYS A 31 -1.51 -0.54 -5.03
C CYS A 31 0.01 -0.65 -4.88
N ASN A 32 0.65 -1.47 -5.71
CA ASN A 32 2.09 -1.63 -5.73
C ASN A 32 2.76 -0.44 -6.44
N LYS A 33 4.05 -0.21 -6.15
CA LYS A 33 4.88 0.72 -6.91
C LYS A 33 5.10 0.18 -8.34
N PRO A 34 5.04 1.02 -9.38
CA PRO A 34 5.33 0.59 -10.76
C PRO A 34 6.75 0.02 -10.89
N MET A 35 6.91 -1.10 -11.61
CA MET A 35 8.21 -1.66 -11.98
C MET A 35 8.68 -1.13 -13.34
N ALA A 36 10.00 -1.21 -13.61
CA ALA A 36 10.63 -0.62 -14.80
C ALA A 36 10.13 -1.19 -16.15
N ASN A 37 9.61 -2.43 -16.13
CA ASN A 37 9.11 -3.16 -17.29
C ASN A 37 7.59 -3.05 -17.51
N GLU A 38 6.89 -2.25 -16.70
CA GLU A 38 5.45 -2.17 -16.70
C GLU A 38 4.93 -0.95 -17.46
N LYS A 39 3.73 -1.11 -18.04
CA LYS A 39 3.08 0.00 -18.72
C LYS A 39 2.75 1.10 -17.71
N LYS A 40 3.18 2.31 -18.03
CA LYS A 40 3.03 3.51 -17.19
C LYS A 40 1.56 3.97 -17.04
N ASP A 41 0.66 3.46 -17.86
CA ASP A 41 -0.77 3.82 -17.90
C ASP A 41 -1.67 2.90 -17.08
N SER A 42 -1.08 1.97 -16.32
CA SER A 42 -1.80 0.94 -15.58
C SER A 42 -1.41 0.93 -14.10
N PHE A 43 -2.37 0.61 -13.23
CA PHE A 43 -2.13 0.38 -11.81
C PHE A 43 -2.07 -1.12 -11.52
N TYR A 44 -1.17 -1.54 -10.64
CA TYR A 44 -0.86 -2.94 -10.43
C TYR A 44 -1.03 -3.35 -8.97
N PHE A 45 -1.73 -4.46 -8.76
CA PHE A 45 -1.91 -5.12 -7.47
C PHE A 45 -1.26 -6.51 -7.55
N ARG A 46 0.06 -6.55 -7.40
CA ARG A 46 0.90 -7.76 -7.48
C ARG A 46 1.13 -8.37 -6.10
N ASP A 47 1.36 -9.69 -6.10
CA ASP A 47 1.77 -10.48 -4.95
C ASP A 47 0.83 -10.30 -3.74
N LYS A 48 -0.46 -10.08 -4.04
CA LYS A 48 -1.49 -9.97 -3.01
C LYS A 48 -1.98 -11.35 -2.66
N LEU A 49 -2.11 -11.61 -1.36
CA LEU A 49 -2.72 -12.84 -0.87
C LEU A 49 -4.16 -12.91 -1.36
N ILE A 50 -4.47 -13.97 -2.09
CA ILE A 50 -5.83 -14.31 -2.51
C ILE A 50 -6.55 -15.04 -1.37
N PRO A 51 -7.90 -15.02 -1.33
CA PRO A 51 -8.64 -15.73 -0.31
C PRO A 51 -8.33 -17.23 -0.32
N GLU A 52 -8.04 -17.80 0.85
CA GLU A 52 -7.74 -19.22 1.02
C GLU A 52 -8.99 -20.11 0.96
N HIS A 53 -10.17 -19.52 1.17
CA HIS A 53 -11.43 -20.26 1.24
C HIS A 53 -12.24 -20.17 -0.04
N VAL A 54 -12.88 -21.27 -0.42
CA VAL A 54 -13.81 -21.32 -1.55
C VAL A 54 -15.00 -20.42 -1.32
N GLY A 55 -15.39 -19.72 -2.38
CA GLY A 55 -16.55 -18.85 -2.36
C GLY A 55 -16.55 -17.83 -3.48
N LYS A 56 -17.65 -17.08 -3.55
CA LYS A 56 -17.70 -15.87 -4.35
C LYS A 56 -17.15 -14.72 -3.53
N TYR A 57 -16.26 -13.96 -4.12
CA TYR A 57 -15.70 -12.75 -3.55
C TYR A 57 -15.93 -11.59 -4.50
N THR A 58 -16.09 -10.40 -3.94
CA THR A 58 -16.24 -9.18 -4.71
C THR A 58 -15.00 -8.32 -4.50
N ILE A 59 -14.45 -7.86 -5.62
CA ILE A 59 -13.38 -6.88 -5.69
C ILE A 59 -13.98 -5.54 -6.12
N GLN A 60 -13.59 -4.47 -5.45
CA GLN A 60 -13.90 -3.12 -5.88
C GLN A 60 -12.70 -2.22 -5.65
N PHE A 61 -12.36 -1.40 -6.65
CA PHE A 61 -11.27 -0.44 -6.51
C PHE A 61 -11.83 0.87 -5.95
N SER A 62 -11.16 1.40 -4.94
CA SER A 62 -11.43 2.72 -4.39
C SER A 62 -10.27 3.66 -4.72
N LEU A 63 -10.62 4.85 -5.22
CA LEU A 63 -9.68 5.93 -5.48
C LEU A 63 -10.05 7.12 -4.61
N CYS A 64 -9.14 7.52 -3.73
CA CYS A 64 -9.30 8.74 -2.94
C CYS A 64 -8.80 9.95 -3.73
N VAL A 65 -9.72 10.84 -4.10
CA VAL A 65 -9.44 12.12 -4.76
C VAL A 65 -9.51 13.22 -3.70
N ASP A 66 -8.45 14.02 -3.60
CA ASP A 66 -8.36 15.21 -2.73
C ASP A 66 -8.70 14.98 -1.24
N LYS A 67 -8.40 13.77 -0.71
CA LYS A 67 -8.63 13.37 0.69
C LYS A 67 -10.09 13.47 1.19
N LYS A 68 -11.06 13.74 0.31
CA LYS A 68 -12.48 13.98 0.66
C LYS A 68 -13.46 13.14 -0.17
N GLU A 69 -13.15 12.89 -1.44
CA GLU A 69 -14.02 12.10 -2.32
C GLU A 69 -13.44 10.71 -2.55
N VAL A 70 -14.27 9.69 -2.41
CA VAL A 70 -13.91 8.29 -2.71
C VAL A 70 -14.69 7.87 -3.93
N LEU A 71 -13.99 7.74 -5.05
CA LEU A 71 -14.53 7.14 -6.26
C LEU A 71 -14.43 5.63 -6.15
N LEU A 72 -15.53 4.95 -6.48
CA LEU A 72 -15.60 3.50 -6.46
C LEU A 72 -15.76 2.98 -7.89
N SER A 73 -14.99 1.97 -8.25
CA SER A 73 -15.15 1.29 -9.53
C SER A 73 -16.42 0.44 -9.56
N SER A 74 -16.74 -0.09 -10.73
CA SER A 74 -17.62 -1.25 -10.84
C SER A 74 -17.09 -2.41 -10.00
N GLN A 75 -18.03 -3.21 -9.48
CA GLN A 75 -17.71 -4.41 -8.73
C GLN A 75 -17.32 -5.53 -9.68
N ILE A 76 -16.28 -6.27 -9.31
CA ILE A 76 -15.78 -7.43 -10.04
C ILE A 76 -16.00 -8.66 -9.17
N THR A 77 -16.84 -9.57 -9.63
CA THR A 77 -17.08 -10.84 -8.94
C THR A 77 -16.01 -11.85 -9.36
N ILE A 78 -15.29 -12.38 -8.38
CA ILE A 78 -14.36 -13.48 -8.56
C ILE A 78 -14.90 -14.74 -7.87
N LYS A 79 -14.67 -15.90 -8.48
CA LYS A 79 -15.02 -17.20 -7.91
C LYS A 79 -13.73 -17.90 -7.53
N VAL A 80 -13.49 -18.03 -6.24
CA VAL A 80 -12.38 -18.85 -5.71
C VAL A 80 -12.86 -20.29 -5.70
N VAL A 81 -12.16 -21.15 -6.43
CA VAL A 81 -12.43 -22.60 -6.52
C VAL A 81 -11.45 -23.38 -5.65
N ALA A 82 -11.84 -24.60 -5.27
CA ALA A 82 -10.98 -25.45 -4.46
C ALA A 82 -9.71 -25.82 -5.24
N SER A 83 -8.61 -26.01 -4.52
CA SER A 83 -7.38 -26.55 -5.11
C SER A 83 -7.50 -28.07 -5.30
N LEU A 84 -6.39 -28.71 -5.68
CA LEU A 84 -6.33 -30.16 -5.85
C LEU A 84 -6.69 -30.88 -4.52
N PRO A 85 -7.45 -31.99 -4.59
CA PRO A 85 -7.70 -32.88 -3.46
C PRO A 85 -6.42 -33.36 -2.77
N VAL A 86 -6.31 -33.18 -1.45
CA VAL A 86 -5.11 -33.61 -0.68
C VAL A 86 -5.45 -34.61 0.43
N LYS A 87 -6.56 -34.41 1.16
CA LYS A 87 -6.86 -35.18 2.36
C LYS A 87 -8.33 -35.46 2.55
N LEU A 88 -8.66 -36.53 3.27
CA LEU A 88 -10.01 -36.76 3.80
C LEU A 88 -10.12 -36.07 5.16
N GLY A 89 -11.26 -35.45 5.45
CA GLY A 89 -11.49 -34.88 6.78
C GLY A 89 -12.97 -34.66 7.11
N PRO A 90 -13.33 -34.57 8.39
CA PRO A 90 -14.72 -34.40 8.79
C PRO A 90 -15.26 -33.02 8.46
N LEU A 91 -16.56 -32.93 8.18
CA LEU A 91 -17.25 -31.65 8.06
C LEU A 91 -17.29 -30.88 9.39
N ARG A 92 -17.46 -31.61 10.51
CA ARG A 92 -17.37 -31.12 11.88
C ARG A 92 -16.46 -32.03 12.68
N GLN A 93 -15.47 -31.47 13.39
CA GLN A 93 -14.52 -32.27 14.16
C GLN A 93 -15.28 -33.09 15.22
N PRO A 94 -15.22 -34.43 15.19
CA PRO A 94 -15.88 -35.26 16.19
C PRO A 94 -15.11 -35.20 17.52
N THR A 95 -15.84 -35.32 18.62
CA THR A 95 -15.24 -35.54 19.95
C THR A 95 -14.51 -36.87 19.99
N THR A 96 -13.48 -36.97 20.83
CA THR A 96 -12.77 -38.25 21.03
C THR A 96 -13.75 -39.30 21.57
N PRO A 97 -14.06 -40.39 20.84
CA PRO A 97 -15.02 -41.37 21.29
C PRO A 97 -14.48 -42.18 22.46
N VAL A 98 -15.38 -42.58 23.35
CA VAL A 98 -15.10 -43.48 24.48
C VAL A 98 -16.15 -44.56 24.44
N VAL A 99 -15.74 -45.79 24.17
CA VAL A 99 -16.63 -46.94 23.95
C VAL A 99 -16.39 -48.04 24.98
N SER A 100 -17.43 -48.79 25.30
CA SER A 100 -17.30 -50.05 26.05
C SER A 100 -17.87 -51.23 25.29
N ASN A 101 -17.33 -52.42 25.47
CA ASN A 101 -17.81 -53.66 24.81
C ASN A 101 -19.09 -54.25 25.43
N SER A 102 -19.86 -53.44 26.17
CA SER A 102 -21.09 -53.85 26.87
C SER A 102 -22.24 -54.19 25.92
N SER A 103 -23.28 -54.84 26.44
CA SER A 103 -24.48 -55.19 25.65
C SER A 103 -25.25 -53.97 25.15
N ASP A 104 -25.14 -52.82 25.83
CA ASP A 104 -25.79 -51.57 25.41
C ASP A 104 -25.14 -51.01 24.13
N ILE A 105 -25.94 -50.89 23.08
CA ILE A 105 -25.53 -50.27 21.80
C ILE A 105 -25.03 -48.85 22.02
N SER A 106 -25.65 -48.07 22.92
CA SER A 106 -25.31 -46.65 23.13
C SER A 106 -23.87 -46.49 23.62
N SER A 107 -23.39 -47.47 24.38
CA SER A 107 -22.05 -47.57 24.93
C SER A 107 -20.98 -48.01 23.92
N ARG A 108 -21.39 -48.60 22.78
CA ARG A 108 -20.49 -49.13 21.74
C ARG A 108 -20.28 -48.19 20.56
N ILE A 109 -20.94 -47.03 20.53
CA ILE A 109 -20.91 -46.12 19.37
C ILE A 109 -19.58 -45.39 19.28
N LEU A 110 -18.81 -45.65 18.22
CA LEU A 110 -17.60 -44.92 17.87
C LEU A 110 -17.92 -43.56 17.24
N VAL A 111 -18.88 -43.55 16.33
CA VAL A 111 -19.25 -42.35 15.56
C VAL A 111 -20.74 -42.37 15.29
N LYS A 112 -21.39 -41.21 15.40
CA LYS A 112 -22.80 -41.02 15.05
C LYS A 112 -22.93 -39.81 14.14
N ASP A 113 -23.66 -39.98 13.03
CA ASP A 113 -24.01 -38.91 12.08
C ASP A 113 -22.80 -38.05 11.65
N MET A 114 -21.78 -38.73 11.11
CA MET A 114 -20.54 -38.08 10.67
C MET A 114 -20.46 -38.07 9.16
N THR A 115 -20.09 -36.92 8.60
CA THR A 115 -19.84 -36.77 7.17
C THR A 115 -18.38 -36.42 6.95
N LEU A 116 -17.68 -37.28 6.22
CA LEU A 116 -16.32 -37.05 5.74
C LEU A 116 -16.39 -36.40 4.36
N VAL A 117 -15.47 -35.47 4.10
CA VAL A 117 -15.37 -34.73 2.84
C VAL A 117 -13.92 -34.71 2.39
N ILE A 118 -13.70 -34.89 1.09
CA ILE A 118 -12.39 -34.67 0.46
C ILE A 118 -12.09 -33.19 0.45
N LYS A 119 -10.95 -32.82 1.04
CA LYS A 119 -10.50 -31.45 1.20
C LYS A 119 -9.16 -31.19 0.50
N ASP A 120 -8.97 -29.96 0.07
CA ASP A 120 -7.66 -29.46 -0.37
C ASP A 120 -6.74 -29.14 0.83
N SER A 121 -5.56 -28.58 0.57
CA SER A 121 -4.59 -28.16 1.60
C SER A 121 -5.14 -27.08 2.54
N PHE A 122 -6.05 -26.23 2.06
CA PHE A 122 -6.68 -25.14 2.80
C PHE A 122 -7.99 -25.56 3.51
N GLY A 123 -8.38 -26.84 3.41
CA GLY A 123 -9.56 -27.37 4.07
C GLY A 123 -10.87 -27.15 3.29
N ASN A 124 -10.82 -26.71 2.03
CA ASN A 124 -11.98 -26.52 1.19
C ASN A 124 -12.46 -27.84 0.58
N PRO A 125 -13.78 -28.02 0.34
CA PRO A 125 -14.31 -29.20 -0.34
C PRO A 125 -13.82 -29.24 -1.80
N ALA A 126 -13.03 -30.25 -2.14
CA ALA A 126 -12.34 -30.37 -3.44
C ALA A 126 -12.75 -31.61 -4.25
N GLY A 127 -13.58 -32.50 -3.69
CA GLY A 127 -13.86 -33.81 -4.28
C GLY A 127 -15.20 -33.97 -5.00
N GLN A 128 -15.89 -32.90 -5.41
CA GLN A 128 -17.25 -33.01 -5.98
C GLN A 128 -17.39 -33.94 -7.19
N GLU A 129 -16.33 -34.14 -7.96
CA GLU A 129 -16.30 -35.04 -9.12
C GLU A 129 -15.71 -36.42 -8.79
N LEU A 130 -15.31 -36.64 -7.54
CA LEU A 130 -14.65 -37.86 -7.10
C LEU A 130 -15.64 -38.83 -6.45
N SER A 131 -15.73 -40.02 -7.04
CA SER A 131 -16.45 -41.15 -6.45
C SER A 131 -15.49 -42.31 -6.22
N GLY A 132 -15.72 -43.07 -5.16
CA GLY A 132 -14.85 -44.15 -4.75
C GLY A 132 -15.35 -44.80 -3.47
N LYS A 133 -14.43 -45.27 -2.63
CA LYS A 133 -14.76 -45.91 -1.35
C LYS A 133 -13.86 -45.40 -0.24
N VAL A 134 -14.38 -45.33 0.99
CA VAL A 134 -13.59 -45.13 2.21
C VAL A 134 -13.53 -46.45 2.94
N VAL A 135 -12.33 -46.99 3.11
CA VAL A 135 -12.08 -48.16 3.95
C VAL A 135 -11.86 -47.68 5.37
N VAL A 136 -12.68 -48.15 6.30
CA VAL A 136 -12.55 -47.84 7.72
C VAL A 136 -11.94 -49.04 8.41
N SER A 137 -10.87 -48.83 9.17
CA SER A 137 -10.17 -49.87 9.92
C SER A 137 -9.74 -49.35 11.30
N ILE A 138 -9.62 -50.25 12.27
CA ILE A 138 -9.10 -49.93 13.60
C ILE A 138 -7.61 -50.32 13.64
N GLY A 139 -6.77 -49.40 14.09
CA GLY A 139 -5.33 -49.61 14.27
C GLY A 139 -4.84 -49.13 15.63
N CYS A 140 -3.60 -49.46 15.98
CA CYS A 140 -2.95 -48.97 17.19
C CYS A 140 -2.24 -47.63 16.93
N PRO A 141 -2.22 -46.70 17.91
CA PRO A 141 -1.54 -45.41 17.76
C PRO A 141 -0.03 -45.51 17.53
N ASP A 142 0.62 -46.53 18.09
CA ASP A 142 2.09 -46.70 18.09
C ASP A 142 2.63 -47.58 16.95
N GLY A 143 1.77 -47.99 16.01
CA GLY A 143 2.18 -48.84 14.88
C GLY A 143 2.52 -50.29 15.24
N GLU A 144 2.46 -50.67 16.53
CA GLU A 144 2.59 -52.05 16.97
C GLU A 144 1.38 -52.89 16.49
N SER A 145 1.65 -54.08 15.96
CA SER A 145 0.64 -55.08 15.66
C SER A 145 0.11 -55.69 16.96
N SER A 146 -0.81 -55.00 17.63
CA SER A 146 -1.52 -55.55 18.79
C SER A 146 -2.30 -56.80 18.39
N ARG A 147 -2.24 -57.84 19.23
CA ARG A 147 -2.96 -59.10 19.01
C ARG A 147 -4.48 -58.97 19.27
N CYS A 148 -4.93 -57.86 19.88
CA CYS A 148 -6.31 -57.68 20.35
C CYS A 148 -6.88 -56.32 19.90
N LEU A 149 -7.20 -56.20 18.60
CA LEU A 149 -7.89 -55.03 18.05
C LEU A 149 -9.41 -55.15 18.23
N PRO A 150 -10.10 -54.07 18.63
CA PRO A 150 -11.56 -54.03 18.58
C PRO A 150 -12.11 -54.28 17.18
N LEU A 151 -13.23 -54.99 17.13
CA LEU A 151 -13.92 -55.37 15.90
C LEU A 151 -15.24 -54.61 15.76
N PHE A 152 -15.66 -54.40 14.52
CA PHE A 152 -16.97 -53.82 14.22
C PHE A 152 -18.09 -54.84 14.44
N GLU A 153 -19.34 -54.37 14.50
CA GLU A 153 -20.56 -55.15 14.80
C GLU A 153 -20.68 -56.49 14.04
N ASP A 154 -20.21 -56.57 12.79
CA ASP A 154 -20.23 -57.77 11.94
C ASP A 154 -19.04 -58.72 12.14
N LYS A 155 -18.27 -58.58 13.24
CA LYS A 155 -17.00 -59.29 13.50
C LYS A 155 -15.92 -59.03 12.43
N THR A 156 -16.05 -57.94 11.70
CA THR A 156 -15.08 -57.52 10.67
C THR A 156 -14.04 -56.57 11.24
N SER A 157 -12.80 -56.67 10.76
CA SER A 157 -11.70 -55.75 11.11
C SER A 157 -11.71 -54.46 10.26
N SER A 158 -12.42 -54.47 9.15
CA SER A 158 -12.60 -53.30 8.28
C SER A 158 -13.88 -53.41 7.47
N PHE A 159 -14.47 -52.29 7.11
CA PHE A 159 -15.61 -52.22 6.20
C PHE A 159 -15.44 -51.04 5.24
N GLN A 160 -16.26 -51.02 4.18
CA GLN A 160 -16.18 -50.02 3.11
C GLN A 160 -17.44 -49.18 3.10
N ILE A 161 -17.26 -47.87 2.94
CA ILE A 161 -18.33 -46.89 2.79
C ILE A 161 -18.20 -46.28 1.41
N ASN A 162 -19.33 -46.10 0.72
CA ASN A 162 -19.33 -45.40 -0.56
C ASN A 162 -18.96 -43.93 -0.36
N LEU A 163 -18.11 -43.43 -1.24
CA LEU A 163 -17.78 -42.03 -1.34
C LEU A 163 -18.40 -41.51 -2.65
N GLU A 164 -19.37 -40.62 -2.53
CA GLU A 164 -20.11 -40.03 -3.64
C GLU A 164 -19.94 -38.51 -3.58
N GLU A 165 -19.63 -37.89 -4.72
CA GLU A 165 -19.35 -36.45 -4.82
C GLU A 165 -18.32 -35.94 -3.77
N GLY A 166 -17.32 -36.76 -3.47
CA GLY A 166 -16.28 -36.43 -2.50
C GLY A 166 -16.73 -36.48 -1.05
N ARG A 167 -17.90 -37.05 -0.77
CA ARG A 167 -18.50 -37.16 0.56
C ARG A 167 -18.75 -38.62 0.92
N ALA A 168 -18.46 -38.98 2.16
CA ALA A 168 -18.85 -40.26 2.74
C ALA A 168 -19.66 -39.99 4.01
N HIS A 169 -20.91 -40.44 4.01
CA HIS A 169 -21.81 -40.29 5.15
C HIS A 169 -21.82 -41.56 6.00
N ILE A 170 -21.71 -41.38 7.31
CA ILE A 170 -21.65 -42.46 8.30
C ILE A 170 -22.76 -42.22 9.31
N SER A 171 -23.85 -42.96 9.17
CA SER A 171 -25.02 -42.84 10.07
C SER A 171 -24.66 -43.27 11.49
N ARG A 172 -24.02 -44.43 11.64
CA ARG A 172 -23.55 -44.95 12.91
C ARG A 172 -22.42 -45.95 12.68
N LEU A 173 -21.39 -45.86 13.51
CA LEU A 173 -20.33 -46.85 13.59
C LEU A 173 -20.21 -47.39 15.02
N VAL A 174 -20.20 -48.71 15.17
CA VAL A 174 -20.33 -49.39 16.46
C VAL A 174 -19.31 -50.54 16.54
N ILE A 175 -18.71 -50.73 17.72
CA ILE A 175 -17.92 -51.94 18.01
C ILE A 175 -18.83 -53.13 18.34
N MET A 176 -18.37 -54.37 18.12
CA MET A 176 -19.17 -55.55 18.47
C MET A 176 -19.35 -55.70 19.99
N GLU A 177 -20.46 -56.31 20.40
CA GLU A 177 -20.65 -56.76 21.78
C GLU A 177 -19.57 -57.79 22.14
N ASN A 178 -19.01 -57.67 23.36
CA ASN A 178 -17.86 -58.48 23.81
C ASN A 178 -16.68 -58.45 22.83
N SER A 179 -16.48 -57.31 22.16
CA SER A 179 -15.34 -57.10 21.26
C SER A 179 -14.02 -57.42 21.96
N PRO A 180 -13.06 -58.07 21.26
CA PRO A 180 -11.69 -58.12 21.71
C PRO A 180 -11.14 -56.69 21.85
N GLY A 181 -10.20 -56.48 22.76
CA GLY A 181 -9.65 -55.16 23.05
C GLY A 181 -9.07 -55.11 24.45
N GLU A 182 -8.02 -54.32 24.61
CA GLU A 182 -7.38 -54.11 25.90
C GLU A 182 -8.11 -53.01 26.67
N ASN A 183 -8.53 -53.32 27.89
CA ASN A 183 -9.25 -52.38 28.74
C ASN A 183 -8.38 -51.16 29.05
N GLY A 184 -8.91 -49.96 28.80
CA GLY A 184 -8.20 -48.70 29.02
C GLY A 184 -7.21 -48.32 27.92
N SER A 185 -7.10 -49.11 26.85
CA SER A 185 -6.22 -48.82 25.72
C SER A 185 -6.83 -47.82 24.73
N ARG A 186 -5.94 -47.17 23.97
CA ARG A 186 -6.26 -46.19 22.94
C ARG A 186 -6.08 -46.82 21.57
N TYR A 187 -6.99 -46.52 20.65
CA TYR A 187 -6.98 -47.03 19.29
C TYR A 187 -7.28 -45.89 18.31
N ASN A 188 -6.80 -46.03 17.08
CA ASN A 188 -7.06 -45.11 15.98
C ASN A 188 -8.07 -45.73 15.02
N LEU A 189 -9.14 -44.99 14.75
CA LEU A 189 -10.06 -45.26 13.66
C LEU A 189 -9.54 -44.57 12.40
N ILE A 190 -9.07 -45.37 11.45
CA ILE A 190 -8.39 -44.90 10.24
C ILE A 190 -9.37 -44.97 9.08
N PHE A 191 -9.62 -43.83 8.45
CA PHE A 191 -10.49 -43.67 7.28
C PHE A 191 -9.64 -43.45 6.04
N LYS A 192 -9.43 -44.52 5.26
CA LYS A 192 -8.56 -44.50 4.09
C LYS A 192 -9.38 -44.48 2.79
N PRO A 193 -9.31 -43.40 1.98
CA PRO A 193 -9.94 -43.40 0.67
C PRO A 193 -9.24 -44.38 -0.29
N LYS A 194 -10.01 -45.11 -1.08
CA LYS A 194 -9.57 -46.08 -2.11
C LYS A 194 -10.44 -45.99 -3.36
N GLY A 195 -9.91 -46.45 -4.49
CA GLY A 195 -10.65 -46.52 -5.75
C GLY A 195 -10.98 -45.15 -6.34
N LEU A 196 -10.15 -44.14 -6.05
CA LEU A 196 -10.25 -42.81 -6.65
C LEU A 196 -9.35 -42.76 -7.89
N ASN A 197 -9.85 -42.21 -8.99
CA ASN A 197 -9.08 -41.98 -10.22
C ASN A 197 -8.14 -40.78 -10.08
N LEU A 198 -7.27 -40.79 -9.06
CA LEU A 198 -6.31 -39.72 -8.76
C LEU A 198 -4.88 -40.22 -8.97
N THR A 199 -4.01 -39.34 -9.47
CA THR A 199 -2.56 -39.60 -9.61
C THR A 199 -1.83 -39.63 -8.27
N THR A 200 -2.42 -39.06 -7.21
CA THR A 200 -1.84 -38.96 -5.86
C THR A 200 -2.78 -39.56 -4.83
N SER A 201 -2.26 -40.38 -3.91
CA SER A 201 -3.05 -40.91 -2.79
C SER A 201 -3.42 -39.80 -1.80
N LEU A 202 -4.70 -39.68 -1.48
CA LEU A 202 -5.16 -38.75 -0.44
C LEU A 202 -4.70 -39.21 0.95
N LEU A 203 -4.41 -38.25 1.82
CA LEU A 203 -4.11 -38.52 3.23
C LEU A 203 -5.37 -39.04 3.96
N PRO A 204 -5.25 -40.14 4.74
CA PRO A 204 -6.36 -40.68 5.52
C PRO A 204 -6.73 -39.74 6.67
N PHE A 205 -7.99 -39.83 7.11
CA PHE A 205 -8.41 -39.20 8.37
C PHE A 205 -8.25 -40.21 9.51
N GLU A 206 -7.68 -39.78 10.63
CA GLU A 206 -7.50 -40.62 11.81
C GLU A 206 -8.27 -40.03 13.00
N LEU A 207 -9.09 -40.85 13.65
CA LEU A 207 -9.82 -40.49 14.84
C LEU A 207 -9.43 -41.41 15.99
N LEU A 208 -8.78 -40.87 16.99
CA LEU A 208 -8.46 -41.58 18.21
C LEU A 208 -9.75 -41.87 19.02
N PHE A 209 -9.87 -43.08 19.58
CA PHE A 209 -10.88 -43.43 20.56
C PHE A 209 -10.31 -44.25 21.73
N HIS A 210 -11.05 -44.30 22.84
CA HIS A 210 -10.70 -45.07 24.03
C HIS A 210 -11.65 -46.26 24.18
N PHE A 211 -11.10 -47.41 24.57
CA PHE A 211 -11.84 -48.66 24.76
C PHE A 211 -11.84 -49.09 26.22
N TYR A 212 -13.01 -49.47 26.74
CA TYR A 212 -13.19 -49.96 28.11
C TYR A 212 -14.02 -51.24 28.14
N ASN A 213 -13.84 -52.07 29.16
CA ASN A 213 -14.66 -53.26 29.38
C ASN A 213 -15.92 -52.97 30.21
N ASP A 214 -15.98 -51.82 30.86
CA ASP A 214 -17.08 -51.46 31.76
C ASP A 214 -17.73 -50.11 31.39
N ALA A 215 -19.07 -50.08 31.48
CA ALA A 215 -19.87 -48.93 31.08
C ALA A 215 -19.72 -47.72 32.03
N GLU A 216 -19.30 -47.95 33.28
CA GLU A 216 -19.14 -46.89 34.29
C GLU A 216 -17.87 -46.06 34.05
N ASN A 217 -16.72 -46.71 33.84
CA ASN A 217 -15.49 -46.06 33.41
C ASN A 217 -15.66 -45.41 32.05
N GLN A 218 -16.38 -46.04 31.11
CA GLN A 218 -16.71 -45.41 29.84
C GLN A 218 -17.45 -44.08 30.03
N ARG A 219 -18.53 -44.05 30.83
CA ARG A 219 -19.28 -42.82 31.12
C ARG A 219 -18.38 -41.75 31.73
N ARG A 220 -17.62 -42.10 32.77
CA ARG A 220 -16.69 -41.19 33.44
C ARG A 220 -15.65 -40.62 32.47
N MET A 221 -15.05 -41.45 31.64
CA MET A 221 -14.00 -41.04 30.70
C MET A 221 -14.56 -40.26 29.50
N SER A 222 -15.81 -40.53 29.10
CA SER A 222 -16.51 -39.75 28.07
C SER A 222 -16.78 -38.32 28.53
N GLU A 223 -17.20 -38.14 29.79
CA GLU A 223 -17.46 -36.82 30.37
C GLU A 223 -16.17 -36.01 30.54
N LEU A 224 -15.09 -36.65 31.02
CA LEU A 224 -13.77 -36.04 31.13
C LEU A 224 -13.20 -35.66 29.76
N SER A 225 -13.33 -36.52 28.75
CA SER A 225 -12.86 -36.23 27.38
C SER A 225 -13.64 -35.08 26.74
N ARG A 226 -14.95 -35.01 26.95
CA ARG A 226 -15.77 -33.89 26.46
C ARG A 226 -15.36 -32.57 27.11
N LYS A 227 -15.23 -32.55 28.45
CA LYS A 227 -14.79 -31.34 29.18
C LYS A 227 -13.39 -30.90 28.74
N ARG A 228 -12.45 -31.83 28.54
CA ARG A 228 -11.12 -31.52 27.99
C ARG A 228 -11.22 -30.82 26.63
N ASP A 229 -12.01 -31.38 25.71
CA ASP A 229 -12.16 -30.83 24.36
C ASP A 229 -12.83 -29.44 24.39
N GLU A 230 -13.80 -29.22 25.28
CA GLU A 230 -14.46 -27.92 25.48
C GLU A 230 -13.49 -26.86 26.06
N LEU A 231 -12.71 -27.21 27.08
CA LEU A 231 -11.70 -26.34 27.67
C LEU A 231 -10.61 -25.98 26.66
N LYS A 232 -10.08 -26.99 25.94
CA LYS A 232 -9.07 -26.79 24.89
C LYS A 232 -9.55 -25.80 23.82
N ASN A 233 -10.74 -26.02 23.29
CA ASN A 233 -11.33 -25.12 22.28
C ASN A 233 -11.53 -23.70 22.81
N SER A 234 -11.84 -23.54 24.10
CA SER A 234 -12.03 -22.22 24.71
C SER A 234 -10.71 -21.49 24.94
N ILE A 235 -9.68 -22.21 25.37
CA ILE A 235 -8.31 -21.69 25.53
C ILE A 235 -7.74 -21.26 24.17
N GLU A 236 -7.85 -22.12 23.15
CA GLU A 236 -7.37 -21.82 21.79
C GLU A 236 -8.04 -20.57 21.19
N LYS A 237 -9.36 -20.39 21.43
CA LYS A 237 -10.07 -19.18 21.01
C LYS A 237 -9.54 -17.91 21.70
N TYR A 238 -9.26 -17.99 22.99
CA TYR A 238 -8.71 -16.85 23.73
C TYR A 238 -7.29 -16.52 23.29
N ASP A 239 -6.42 -17.53 23.15
CA ASP A 239 -5.04 -17.34 22.69
C ASP A 239 -5.01 -16.74 21.26
N ALA A 240 -5.93 -17.16 20.38
CA ALA A 240 -6.11 -16.55 19.06
C ALA A 240 -6.52 -15.07 19.16
N MET A 241 -7.48 -14.73 20.02
CA MET A 241 -7.88 -13.34 20.26
C MET A 241 -6.70 -12.49 20.76
N CYS A 242 -5.93 -12.98 21.74
CA CYS A 242 -4.73 -12.30 22.24
C CYS A 242 -3.69 -12.08 21.15
N SER A 243 -3.48 -13.08 20.29
CA SER A 243 -2.54 -13.00 19.17
C SER A 243 -2.93 -11.89 18.19
N THR A 244 -4.20 -11.81 17.79
CA THR A 244 -4.71 -10.74 16.90
C THR A 244 -4.51 -9.35 17.50
N PHE A 245 -4.68 -9.22 18.82
CA PHE A 245 -4.48 -7.95 19.51
C PHE A 245 -3.01 -7.55 19.60
N CYS A 246 -2.11 -8.51 19.85
CA CYS A 246 -0.67 -8.28 19.79
C CYS A 246 -0.20 -7.86 18.40
N GLU A 247 -0.77 -8.44 17.34
CA GLU A 247 -0.50 -8.02 15.96
C GLU A 247 -0.97 -6.60 15.68
N LEU A 248 -2.19 -6.24 16.13
CA LEU A 248 -2.72 -4.88 16.01
C LEU A 248 -1.78 -3.86 16.69
N ARG A 249 -1.36 -4.13 17.93
CA ARG A 249 -0.45 -3.26 18.68
C ARG A 249 0.90 -3.09 17.96
N LYS A 250 1.50 -4.20 17.52
CA LYS A 250 2.75 -4.16 16.73
C LYS A 250 2.57 -3.32 15.47
N GLY A 251 1.46 -3.49 14.75
CA GLY A 251 1.12 -2.71 13.57
C GLY A 251 1.05 -1.20 13.85
N LEU A 252 0.39 -0.80 14.94
CA LEU A 252 0.32 0.61 15.36
C LEU A 252 1.70 1.16 15.74
N THR A 253 2.52 0.41 16.48
CA THR A 253 3.89 0.81 16.83
C THR A 253 4.77 1.03 15.58
N THR A 254 4.69 0.12 14.61
CA THR A 254 5.42 0.28 13.33
C THR A 254 4.93 1.49 12.55
N GLN A 255 3.63 1.77 12.53
CA GLN A 255 3.09 2.98 11.91
C GLN A 255 3.59 4.26 12.57
N LEU A 256 3.69 4.30 13.91
CA LEU A 256 4.25 5.45 14.62
C LEU A 256 5.71 5.70 14.26
N GLN A 257 6.53 4.65 14.14
CA GLN A 257 7.92 4.75 13.71
C GLN A 257 8.04 5.31 12.28
N ASP A 258 7.28 4.77 11.33
CA ASP A 258 7.28 5.24 9.94
C ASP A 258 6.79 6.70 9.82
N ILE A 259 5.79 7.11 10.61
CA ILE A 259 5.33 8.50 10.67
C ILE A 259 6.41 9.42 11.26
N ALA A 260 7.10 8.99 12.31
CA ALA A 260 8.20 9.76 12.93
C ALA A 260 9.40 9.93 11.97
N GLU A 261 9.75 8.90 11.20
CA GLU A 261 10.76 9.00 10.15
C GLU A 261 10.35 9.98 9.04
N LYS A 262 9.07 9.95 8.63
CA LYS A 262 8.53 10.92 7.66
C LYS A 262 8.50 12.35 8.21
N GLU A 263 8.21 12.52 9.49
CA GLU A 263 8.22 13.83 10.15
C GLU A 263 9.64 14.39 10.25
N THR A 264 10.63 13.57 10.61
CA THR A 264 12.04 14.00 10.72
C THR A 264 12.65 14.34 9.36
N THR A 265 12.39 13.52 8.34
CA THR A 265 12.82 13.81 6.96
C THR A 265 12.21 15.11 6.43
N LEU A 266 10.92 15.34 6.69
CA LEU A 266 10.26 16.60 6.31
C LEU A 266 10.84 17.80 7.07
N ARG A 267 11.15 17.67 8.37
CA ARG A 267 11.81 18.73 9.15
C ARG A 267 13.17 19.13 8.58
N VAL A 268 13.96 18.16 8.09
CA VAL A 268 15.23 18.43 7.40
C VAL A 268 15.01 19.16 6.06
N GLU A 269 13.94 18.86 5.34
CA GLU A 269 13.58 19.61 4.12
C GLU A 269 13.16 21.05 4.43
N MET A 270 12.42 21.25 5.53
CA MET A 270 11.98 22.57 5.98
C MET A 270 13.16 23.44 6.43
N SER A 271 14.13 22.88 7.17
CA SER A 271 15.32 23.64 7.61
C SER A 271 16.17 24.13 6.43
N LYS A 272 16.30 23.32 5.36
CA LYS A 272 16.96 23.73 4.10
C LYS A 272 16.26 24.92 3.41
N ARG A 273 15.00 25.17 3.72
CA ARG A 273 14.18 26.25 3.16
C ARG A 273 13.98 27.42 4.14
N ASN A 274 14.87 27.55 5.13
CA ASN A 274 14.82 28.56 6.19
C ASN A 274 13.55 28.52 7.06
N LEU A 275 12.95 27.34 7.21
CA LEU A 275 11.90 27.07 8.21
C LEU A 275 12.47 26.16 9.27
N ASP A 276 13.03 26.74 10.33
CA ASP A 276 13.57 25.95 11.43
C ASP A 276 12.46 25.66 12.46
N ILE A 277 12.11 24.38 12.58
CA ILE A 277 11.16 23.88 13.56
C ILE A 277 11.94 22.95 14.49
N SER A 278 12.51 23.55 15.54
CA SER A 278 13.42 22.85 16.46
C SER A 278 12.69 21.79 17.30
N HIS A 279 11.39 21.98 17.57
CA HIS A 279 10.56 21.06 18.35
C HIS A 279 9.20 20.82 17.68
N PRO A 280 8.57 19.65 17.90
CA PRO A 280 7.23 19.38 17.40
C PRO A 280 6.25 20.46 17.89
N LEU A 281 5.76 21.28 16.96
CA LEU A 281 4.79 22.32 17.27
C LEU A 281 3.38 21.74 17.48
N PRO A 282 2.59 22.30 18.41
CA PRO A 282 1.16 22.05 18.49
C PRO A 282 0.44 22.40 17.19
N SER A 283 -0.66 21.70 16.89
CA SER A 283 -1.49 21.94 15.70
C SER A 283 -1.98 23.40 15.59
N SER A 284 -2.24 24.08 16.72
CA SER A 284 -2.62 25.50 16.77
C SER A 284 -1.54 26.45 16.25
N ASP A 285 -0.28 26.14 16.52
CA ASP A 285 0.86 26.98 16.19
C ASP A 285 1.24 26.82 14.72
N ILE A 286 1.10 25.60 14.19
CA ILE A 286 1.21 25.32 12.75
C ILE A 286 0.15 26.11 11.98
N ASP A 287 -1.10 26.09 12.45
CA ASP A 287 -2.19 26.85 11.83
C ASP A 287 -1.94 28.36 11.85
N LYS A 288 -1.37 28.87 12.94
CA LYS A 288 -0.97 30.28 13.03
C LYS A 288 0.10 30.61 12.00
N LEU A 289 1.14 29.78 11.90
CA LEU A 289 2.24 29.99 10.95
C LEU A 289 1.77 29.93 9.48
N ILE A 290 0.85 29.02 9.16
CA ILE A 290 0.21 28.95 7.83
C ILE A 290 -0.57 30.24 7.56
N ARG A 291 -1.37 30.73 8.52
CA ARG A 291 -2.12 31.99 8.37
C ARG A 291 -1.20 33.18 8.14
N ASP A 292 -0.16 33.33 8.97
CA ASP A 292 0.77 34.47 8.89
C ASP A 292 1.47 34.52 7.52
N LYS A 293 1.97 33.37 7.03
CA LYS A 293 2.59 33.27 5.70
C LYS A 293 1.60 33.43 4.54
N THR A 294 0.35 33.03 4.74
CA THR A 294 -0.71 33.25 3.74
C THR A 294 -1.00 34.75 3.60
N ILE A 295 -1.12 35.46 4.72
CA ILE A 295 -1.32 36.92 4.73
C ILE A 295 -0.12 37.62 4.06
N GLU A 296 1.10 37.18 4.34
CA GLU A 296 2.30 37.71 3.70
C GLU A 296 2.28 37.51 2.18
N ALA A 297 1.96 36.30 1.71
CA ALA A 297 1.84 35.99 0.29
C ALA A 297 0.75 36.82 -0.40
N GLU A 298 -0.43 36.96 0.23
CA GLU A 298 -1.51 37.81 -0.27
C GLU A 298 -1.12 39.29 -0.34
N THR A 299 -0.35 39.76 0.65
CA THR A 299 0.14 41.14 0.68
C THR A 299 1.04 41.41 -0.53
N ILE A 300 1.97 40.49 -0.82
CA ILE A 300 2.85 40.58 -2.00
C ILE A 300 2.02 40.53 -3.28
N GLU A 301 1.01 39.67 -3.36
CA GLU A 301 0.16 39.53 -4.53
C GLU A 301 -0.63 40.81 -4.84
N ARG A 302 -1.08 41.54 -3.81
CA ARG A 302 -1.84 42.79 -3.94
C ARG A 302 -0.99 44.01 -4.32
N VAL A 303 0.34 43.95 -4.17
CA VAL A 303 1.23 45.06 -4.58
C VAL A 303 1.02 45.36 -6.07
N PRO A 304 0.74 46.63 -6.46
CA PRO A 304 0.59 47.00 -7.85
C PRO A 304 1.85 46.65 -8.66
N ARG A 305 1.65 45.97 -9.78
CA ARG A 305 2.72 45.59 -10.71
C ARG A 305 2.31 45.91 -12.13
N ARG A 306 3.31 46.13 -12.97
CA ARG A 306 3.13 46.24 -14.41
C ARG A 306 2.46 44.96 -14.94
N LYS A 307 1.37 45.13 -15.68
CA LYS A 307 0.66 44.06 -16.38
C LYS A 307 0.47 44.48 -17.82
N PHE A 308 0.51 43.52 -18.74
CA PHE A 308 0.14 43.78 -20.12
C PHE A 308 -1.35 44.13 -20.17
N SER A 309 -1.67 45.30 -20.72
CA SER A 309 -2.98 45.94 -20.56
C SER A 309 -4.09 45.38 -21.47
N VAL A 310 -3.72 44.61 -22.50
CA VAL A 310 -4.68 44.03 -23.44
C VAL A 310 -5.31 42.79 -22.82
N THR A 311 -6.64 42.70 -22.84
CA THR A 311 -7.35 41.53 -22.33
C THR A 311 -7.20 40.35 -23.29
N ASN A 312 -6.83 39.18 -22.76
CA ASN A 312 -6.77 37.97 -23.58
C ASN A 312 -8.20 37.45 -23.83
N LYS A 313 -8.69 37.60 -25.07
CA LYS A 313 -10.03 37.14 -25.49
C LYS A 313 -10.03 35.78 -26.17
N PHE A 314 -8.86 35.18 -26.37
CA PHE A 314 -8.69 33.96 -27.15
C PHE A 314 -8.04 32.89 -26.29
N GLY A 315 -8.73 31.76 -26.15
CA GLY A 315 -8.30 30.62 -25.36
C GLY A 315 -8.71 29.31 -26.02
N GLY A 316 -8.00 28.24 -25.70
CA GLY A 316 -8.25 26.92 -26.25
C GLY A 316 -6.98 26.06 -26.24
N PRO A 317 -7.08 24.75 -26.47
CA PRO A 317 -5.93 23.85 -26.43
C PRO A 317 -4.87 24.17 -27.50
N ASP A 318 -5.30 24.69 -28.65
CA ASP A 318 -4.44 25.03 -29.79
C ASP A 318 -3.93 26.49 -29.76
N VAL A 319 -4.32 27.29 -28.76
CA VAL A 319 -3.93 28.71 -28.64
C VAL A 319 -2.94 28.86 -27.49
N LEU A 320 -1.74 29.33 -27.79
CA LEU A 320 -0.72 29.58 -26.77
C LEU A 320 -1.00 30.89 -26.01
N GLY A 321 -1.43 31.94 -26.73
CA GLY A 321 -1.78 33.24 -26.16
C GLY A 321 -1.25 34.42 -26.99
N MET A 322 -1.51 35.65 -26.54
CA MET A 322 -0.93 36.85 -27.18
C MET A 322 0.51 37.04 -26.76
N VAL A 323 1.38 37.51 -27.65
CA VAL A 323 2.82 37.75 -27.39
C VAL A 323 3.07 38.48 -26.07
N GLY A 324 2.35 39.58 -25.80
CA GLY A 324 2.50 40.36 -24.57
C GLY A 324 2.15 39.64 -23.26
N HIS A 325 1.43 38.51 -23.32
CA HIS A 325 1.08 37.66 -22.17
C HIS A 325 1.99 36.44 -22.01
N LEU A 326 2.81 36.11 -23.02
CA LEU A 326 3.64 34.89 -23.00
C LEU A 326 4.93 35.02 -22.19
N ALA A 327 5.35 36.26 -21.90
CA ALA A 327 6.55 36.55 -21.14
C ALA A 327 6.37 37.71 -20.17
N LEU A 328 7.21 37.70 -19.15
CA LEU A 328 7.34 38.73 -18.13
C LEU A 328 8.78 39.24 -18.15
N ILE A 329 8.97 40.51 -17.80
CA ILE A 329 10.29 41.14 -17.70
C ILE A 329 10.37 41.84 -16.34
N LEU A 330 11.42 41.51 -15.58
CA LEU A 330 11.66 42.05 -14.24
C LEU A 330 11.97 43.54 -14.27
N GLU A 331 12.91 43.96 -15.10
CA GLU A 331 13.42 45.34 -15.14
C GLU A 331 12.55 46.25 -16.02
N ASP A 332 12.24 47.46 -15.53
CA ASP A 332 11.29 48.38 -16.20
C ASP A 332 11.86 49.04 -17.46
N ASP A 333 13.15 49.36 -17.45
CA ASP A 333 13.89 49.89 -18.60
C ASP A 333 13.97 48.86 -19.74
N ALA A 334 14.31 47.60 -19.42
CA ALA A 334 14.30 46.49 -20.36
C ALA A 334 12.89 46.24 -20.90
N ALA A 335 11.89 46.19 -20.02
CA ALA A 335 10.49 45.99 -20.41
C ALA A 335 10.02 47.07 -21.38
N ARG A 336 10.37 48.35 -21.10
CA ARG A 336 10.03 49.48 -21.96
C ARG A 336 10.61 49.33 -23.37
N VAL A 337 11.91 49.05 -23.50
CA VAL A 337 12.59 49.08 -24.80
C VAL A 337 12.34 47.83 -25.63
N ILE A 338 12.20 46.66 -24.98
CA ILE A 338 11.86 45.40 -25.65
C ILE A 338 10.40 45.43 -26.12
N SER A 339 9.47 45.89 -25.28
CA SER A 339 8.06 46.01 -25.70
C SER A 339 7.89 47.04 -26.82
N TRP A 340 8.63 48.14 -26.79
CA TRP A 340 8.67 49.10 -27.89
C TRP A 340 9.26 48.51 -29.17
N HIS A 341 10.28 47.65 -29.06
CA HIS A 341 10.82 46.93 -30.21
C HIS A 341 9.78 46.03 -30.87
N LEU A 342 8.93 45.40 -30.06
CA LEU A 342 7.88 44.48 -30.50
C LEU A 342 6.50 45.12 -30.62
N VAL A 343 6.38 46.46 -30.61
CA VAL A 343 5.07 47.14 -30.49
C VAL A 343 4.05 46.73 -31.56
N GLY A 344 4.52 46.36 -32.76
CA GLY A 344 3.68 45.88 -33.85
C GLY A 344 3.22 44.43 -33.75
N ASP A 345 3.80 43.66 -32.81
CA ASP A 345 3.60 42.21 -32.65
C ASP A 345 3.05 41.83 -31.26
N MET A 346 3.03 42.76 -30.28
CA MET A 346 2.61 42.48 -28.89
C MET A 346 1.18 41.91 -28.78
N ASP A 347 0.29 42.31 -29.68
CA ASP A 347 -1.11 41.86 -29.73
C ASP A 347 -1.31 40.62 -30.62
N CYS A 348 -0.25 40.11 -31.26
CA CYS A 348 -0.33 38.94 -32.13
C CYS A 348 -0.65 37.67 -31.33
N ILE A 349 -1.58 36.86 -31.81
CA ILE A 349 -1.99 35.61 -31.17
C ILE A 349 -1.15 34.46 -31.70
N ILE A 350 -0.50 33.75 -30.80
CA ILE A 350 0.26 32.56 -31.10
C ILE A 350 -0.62 31.32 -30.96
N THR A 351 -0.61 30.48 -31.99
CA THR A 351 -1.32 29.21 -32.05
C THR A 351 -0.34 28.07 -32.31
N ARG A 352 -0.69 26.86 -31.90
CA ARG A 352 0.15 25.66 -32.13
C ARG A 352 0.14 25.23 -33.60
N THR A 353 -1.01 25.38 -34.27
CA THR A 353 -1.21 24.91 -35.63
C THR A 353 -1.70 26.01 -36.57
N THR A 354 -1.35 25.86 -37.85
CA THR A 354 -1.78 26.78 -38.92
C THR A 354 -3.30 26.81 -39.06
N GLU A 355 -4.00 25.69 -38.86
CA GLU A 355 -5.47 25.64 -38.92
C GLU A 355 -6.11 26.49 -37.83
N ALA A 356 -5.55 26.48 -36.61
CA ALA A 356 -6.04 27.29 -35.51
C ALA A 356 -5.84 28.80 -35.79
N ALA A 357 -4.68 29.20 -36.33
CA ALA A 357 -4.45 30.56 -36.77
C ALA A 357 -5.47 31.00 -37.84
N GLN A 358 -5.70 30.16 -38.86
CA GLN A 358 -6.65 30.46 -39.95
C GLN A 358 -8.10 30.57 -39.45
N ARG A 359 -8.51 29.78 -38.44
CA ARG A 359 -9.82 29.92 -37.80
C ARG A 359 -9.96 31.31 -37.17
N ILE A 360 -9.03 31.69 -36.29
CA ILE A 360 -9.05 33.00 -35.62
C ILE A 360 -9.02 34.15 -36.63
N TYR A 361 -8.19 34.05 -37.67
CA TYR A 361 -8.14 35.04 -38.73
C TYR A 361 -9.49 35.21 -39.43
N ARG A 362 -10.18 34.12 -39.76
CA ARG A 362 -11.53 34.17 -40.38
C ARG A 362 -12.58 34.72 -39.42
N ASP A 363 -12.59 34.26 -38.18
CA ASP A 363 -13.57 34.67 -37.16
C ASP A 363 -13.47 36.16 -36.84
N THR A 364 -12.24 36.71 -36.90
CA THR A 364 -11.97 38.13 -36.68
C THR A 364 -11.98 38.96 -37.97
N ARG A 365 -12.37 38.36 -39.11
CA ARG A 365 -12.40 39.01 -40.44
C ARG A 365 -11.06 39.66 -40.83
N GLY A 366 -9.96 39.03 -40.42
CA GLY A 366 -8.59 39.46 -40.70
C GLY A 366 -8.10 40.66 -39.89
N VAL A 367 -8.86 41.13 -38.90
CA VAL A 367 -8.45 42.24 -38.03
C VAL A 367 -7.34 41.82 -37.06
N GLN A 368 -7.41 40.59 -36.56
CA GLN A 368 -6.47 40.08 -35.55
C GLN A 368 -5.23 39.48 -36.21
N GLN A 369 -4.05 39.94 -35.78
CA GLN A 369 -2.78 39.31 -36.14
C GLN A 369 -2.66 37.94 -35.46
N VAL A 370 -2.25 36.94 -36.24
CA VAL A 370 -2.08 35.56 -35.79
C VAL A 370 -0.76 35.00 -36.34
N MET A 371 -0.13 34.11 -35.58
CA MET A 371 1.06 33.37 -35.99
C MET A 371 0.94 31.92 -35.50
N ALA A 372 1.29 30.97 -36.35
CA ALA A 372 1.25 29.55 -36.03
C ALA A 372 2.67 29.01 -35.80
N LEU A 373 2.89 28.28 -34.69
CA LEU A 373 4.21 27.76 -34.31
C LEU A 373 4.78 26.79 -35.35
N ASP A 374 3.93 25.97 -35.98
CA ASP A 374 4.30 25.02 -37.03
C ASP A 374 4.81 25.70 -38.32
N SER A 375 4.60 27.00 -38.48
CA SER A 375 5.09 27.81 -39.59
C SER A 375 6.37 28.59 -39.30
N ILE A 376 6.89 28.52 -38.07
CA ILE A 376 8.06 29.29 -37.64
C ILE A 376 9.36 28.50 -37.90
N LEU A 377 10.32 29.13 -38.58
CA LEU A 377 11.67 28.60 -38.74
C LEU A 377 12.65 29.38 -37.85
N VAL A 378 13.16 28.72 -36.80
CA VAL A 378 14.17 29.29 -35.91
C VAL A 378 15.49 28.52 -36.03
N PRO A 379 16.66 29.18 -36.10
CA PRO A 379 17.94 28.50 -36.06
C PRO A 379 18.10 27.67 -34.78
N PRO A 380 18.57 26.41 -34.88
CA PRO A 380 18.73 25.56 -33.70
C PRO A 380 19.90 26.05 -32.82
N GLY A 381 19.71 25.94 -31.50
CA GLY A 381 20.74 26.16 -30.47
C GLY A 381 20.82 27.60 -29.91
N LYS A 382 21.50 27.74 -28.76
CA LYS A 382 21.87 29.05 -28.18
C LYS A 382 23.21 29.47 -28.77
N ARG A 383 23.26 30.64 -29.40
CA ARG A 383 24.53 31.23 -29.87
C ARG A 383 25.10 32.13 -28.78
N PRO A 384 26.44 32.14 -28.57
CA PRO A 384 27.05 33.09 -27.65
C PRO A 384 26.91 34.52 -28.18
N LEU A 385 27.17 35.52 -27.35
CA LEU A 385 27.20 36.92 -27.79
C LEU A 385 28.22 37.12 -28.91
N PRO A 386 28.00 38.06 -29.86
CA PRO A 386 28.85 38.19 -31.05
C PRO A 386 30.35 38.40 -30.78
N HIS A 387 30.71 39.01 -29.64
CA HIS A 387 32.11 39.21 -29.25
C HIS A 387 32.77 37.96 -28.67
N ILE A 388 32.03 36.86 -28.45
CA ILE A 388 32.55 35.61 -27.89
C ILE A 388 32.62 34.56 -28.99
N ARG A 389 33.81 34.01 -29.24
CA ARG A 389 34.04 32.93 -30.22
C ARG A 389 34.84 31.82 -29.56
N ASN A 390 34.37 30.57 -29.69
CA ASN A 390 34.99 29.38 -29.08
C ASN A 390 35.25 29.54 -27.57
N GLY A 391 34.34 30.18 -26.84
CA GLY A 391 34.46 30.42 -25.40
C GLY A 391 35.44 31.53 -24.99
N ARG A 392 36.04 32.25 -25.95
CA ARG A 392 36.94 33.38 -25.67
C ARG A 392 36.35 34.69 -26.18
N ALA A 393 36.48 35.75 -25.39
CA ALA A 393 36.13 37.10 -25.81
C ALA A 393 37.16 37.62 -26.81
N LEU A 394 36.70 38.09 -27.97
CA LEU A 394 37.52 38.72 -29.01
C LEU A 394 37.96 40.12 -28.61
N PHE A 395 37.12 40.81 -27.82
CA PHE A 395 37.40 42.07 -27.18
C PHE A 395 36.50 42.21 -25.95
N ASN A 396 36.85 43.14 -25.06
CA ASN A 396 36.04 43.45 -23.88
C ASN A 396 35.09 44.61 -24.21
N PRO A 397 33.76 44.41 -24.17
CA PRO A 397 32.80 45.46 -24.45
C PRO A 397 32.86 46.56 -23.38
N VAL A 398 32.72 47.81 -23.81
CA VAL A 398 32.41 48.93 -22.90
C VAL A 398 30.90 48.88 -22.70
N GLY A 399 30.47 48.50 -21.49
CA GLY A 399 29.07 48.20 -21.15
C GLY A 399 28.75 46.70 -21.06
N ASN A 400 27.51 46.38 -20.68
CA ASN A 400 27.04 45.02 -20.44
C ASN A 400 26.08 44.52 -21.54
N PRO A 401 26.59 43.92 -22.64
CA PRO A 401 25.74 43.32 -23.66
C PRO A 401 25.04 42.07 -23.14
N VAL A 402 23.70 42.03 -23.23
CA VAL A 402 22.87 40.85 -22.91
C VAL A 402 21.89 40.60 -24.05
N TYR A 403 21.55 39.36 -24.37
CA TYR A 403 20.48 39.12 -25.34
C TYR A 403 19.12 39.49 -24.74
N ALA A 404 18.28 40.21 -25.49
CA ALA A 404 16.96 40.64 -25.03
C ALA A 404 16.06 39.45 -24.64
N GLN A 405 16.19 38.32 -25.36
CA GLN A 405 15.48 37.08 -25.05
C GLN A 405 15.85 36.48 -23.69
N ASP A 406 17.08 36.70 -23.19
CA ASP A 406 17.55 36.11 -21.94
C ASP A 406 16.97 36.84 -20.71
N LEU A 407 16.30 37.99 -20.91
CA LEU A 407 15.60 38.76 -19.89
C LEU A 407 14.11 38.38 -19.76
N LEU A 408 13.62 37.51 -20.64
CA LEU A 408 12.23 37.06 -20.66
C LEU A 408 12.02 35.91 -19.68
N ILE A 409 10.97 36.02 -18.86
CA ILE A 409 10.48 34.96 -17.98
C ILE A 409 9.17 34.44 -18.56
N TYR A 410 9.18 33.21 -19.10
CA TYR A 410 8.01 32.65 -19.77
C TYR A 410 6.92 32.22 -18.78
N SER A 411 5.67 32.59 -19.05
CA SER A 411 4.51 32.28 -18.19
C SER A 411 3.85 30.93 -18.49
N GLY A 412 4.32 30.21 -19.52
CA GLY A 412 3.73 28.97 -20.00
C GLY A 412 4.76 27.97 -20.53
N ASP A 413 4.38 27.23 -21.57
CA ASP A 413 5.25 26.23 -22.21
C ASP A 413 6.57 26.85 -22.70
N HIS A 414 7.65 26.56 -21.98
CA HIS A 414 8.96 27.16 -22.21
C HIS A 414 9.48 26.90 -23.62
N GLN A 415 9.27 25.70 -24.18
CA GLN A 415 9.80 25.39 -25.51
C GLN A 415 9.09 26.20 -26.60
N SER A 416 7.76 26.27 -26.51
CA SER A 416 6.95 27.04 -27.45
C SER A 416 7.23 28.54 -27.33
N CYS A 417 7.26 29.10 -26.11
CA CYS A 417 7.57 30.51 -25.91
C CYS A 417 8.98 30.87 -26.38
N ASP A 418 9.98 30.00 -26.14
CA ASP A 418 11.35 30.22 -26.61
C ASP A 418 11.44 30.31 -28.13
N LEU A 419 10.71 29.46 -28.86
CA LEU A 419 10.62 29.54 -30.33
C LEU A 419 9.99 30.85 -30.79
N VAL A 420 8.89 31.26 -30.16
CA VAL A 420 8.19 32.53 -30.45
C VAL A 420 9.13 33.71 -30.32
N PHE A 421 9.78 33.84 -29.16
CA PHE A 421 10.59 35.02 -28.88
C PHE A 421 11.92 35.02 -29.64
N LYS A 422 12.48 33.85 -29.98
CA LYS A 422 13.61 33.78 -30.92
C LYS A 422 13.24 34.27 -32.32
N ASN A 423 12.00 34.01 -32.77
CA ASN A 423 11.53 34.53 -34.05
C ASN A 423 11.33 36.05 -34.02
N PHE A 424 10.72 36.59 -32.96
CA PHE A 424 10.43 38.02 -32.84
C PHE A 424 11.66 38.89 -32.50
N LEU A 425 12.49 38.45 -31.54
CA LEU A 425 13.64 39.24 -31.08
C LEU A 425 14.93 38.89 -31.82
N GLY A 426 15.04 37.70 -32.41
CA GLY A 426 16.27 37.20 -33.00
C GLY A 426 17.44 37.31 -32.03
N PHE A 427 18.56 37.87 -32.51
CA PHE A 427 19.76 38.11 -31.72
C PHE A 427 19.86 39.55 -31.18
N THR A 428 18.72 40.20 -30.93
CA THR A 428 18.70 41.58 -30.41
C THR A 428 19.41 41.66 -29.06
N ILE A 429 20.28 42.66 -28.92
CA ILE A 429 21.11 42.88 -27.72
C ILE A 429 20.54 44.07 -26.94
N LEU A 430 20.48 43.95 -25.62
CA LEU A 430 20.30 45.06 -24.70
C LEU A 430 21.68 45.52 -24.18
N MET A 431 21.87 46.83 -24.12
CA MET A 431 23.09 47.51 -23.68
C MET A 431 22.74 48.63 -22.71
N ASP A 432 23.69 49.08 -21.89
CA ASP A 432 23.46 50.14 -20.91
C ASP A 432 23.06 51.48 -21.56
N ASP A 433 23.93 52.03 -22.40
CA ASP A 433 23.78 53.36 -23.00
C ASP A 433 24.18 53.41 -24.49
N LEU A 434 23.91 54.56 -25.14
CA LEU A 434 24.18 54.75 -26.57
C LEU A 434 25.67 54.74 -26.92
N THR A 435 26.53 55.26 -26.05
CA THR A 435 27.99 55.30 -26.26
C THR A 435 28.55 53.89 -26.24
N SER A 436 28.19 53.10 -25.23
CA SER A 436 28.50 51.68 -25.11
C SER A 436 27.99 50.88 -26.32
N ALA A 437 26.76 51.12 -26.78
CA ALA A 437 26.20 50.43 -27.94
C ALA A 437 26.93 50.73 -29.26
N THR A 438 27.27 52.00 -29.51
CA THR A 438 27.99 52.41 -30.72
C THR A 438 29.44 51.91 -30.71
N ASN A 439 30.13 51.96 -29.57
CA ASN A 439 31.46 51.39 -29.39
C ASN A 439 31.47 49.87 -29.59
N TYR A 440 30.50 49.16 -29.02
CA TYR A 440 30.36 47.72 -29.19
C TYR A 440 30.15 47.34 -30.65
N ARG A 441 29.28 48.07 -31.36
CA ARG A 441 29.07 47.87 -32.80
C ARG A 441 30.36 48.11 -33.59
N LYS A 442 31.08 49.20 -33.32
CA LYS A 442 32.35 49.54 -33.99
C LYS A 442 33.35 48.38 -33.85
N ALA A 443 33.56 47.88 -32.63
CA ALA A 443 34.45 46.76 -32.37
C ALA A 443 34.04 45.47 -33.10
N LEU A 444 32.74 45.16 -33.18
CA LEU A 444 32.26 44.01 -33.97
C LEU A 444 32.56 44.14 -35.46
N VAL A 445 32.35 45.33 -36.03
CA VAL A 445 32.60 45.59 -37.45
C VAL A 445 34.09 45.52 -37.77
N GLU A 446 34.96 46.05 -36.90
CA GLU A 446 36.42 45.94 -37.01
C GLU A 446 36.87 44.47 -37.02
N ASN A 447 36.21 43.62 -36.25
CA ASN A 447 36.45 42.17 -36.23
C ASN A 447 35.73 41.40 -37.36
N ARG A 448 35.08 42.09 -38.31
CA ARG A 448 34.30 41.52 -39.43
C ARG A 448 33.14 40.62 -39.00
N ILE A 449 32.49 40.97 -37.89
CA ILE A 449 31.35 40.23 -37.31
C ILE A 449 30.06 41.00 -37.56
N HIS A 450 29.00 40.28 -37.99
CA HIS A 450 27.69 40.87 -38.13
C HIS A 450 27.14 41.32 -36.77
N CYS A 451 26.75 42.59 -36.68
CA CYS A 451 26.19 43.18 -35.47
C CYS A 451 24.65 43.24 -35.56
N PRO A 452 23.91 42.56 -34.66
CA PRO A 452 22.46 42.61 -34.62
C PRO A 452 21.98 44.00 -34.15
N THR A 453 20.66 44.19 -34.10
CA THR A 453 20.08 45.39 -33.49
C THR A 453 20.44 45.46 -32.00
N ILE A 454 20.83 46.64 -31.53
CA ILE A 454 21.11 46.92 -30.13
C ILE A 454 20.07 47.91 -29.62
N LEU A 455 19.44 47.57 -28.50
CA LEU A 455 18.58 48.44 -27.71
C LEU A 455 19.38 48.92 -26.51
N THR A 456 19.23 50.17 -26.09
CA THR A 456 19.85 50.69 -24.88
C THR A 456 18.81 50.84 -23.78
N ARG A 457 19.23 50.73 -22.51
CA ARG A 457 18.35 50.94 -21.34
C ARG A 457 17.81 52.36 -21.26
N GLU A 458 18.59 53.33 -21.74
CA GLU A 458 18.20 54.72 -21.93
C GLU A 458 17.11 54.91 -23.00
N GLY A 459 16.91 53.91 -23.88
CA GLY A 459 15.82 53.87 -24.85
C GLY A 459 16.22 54.23 -26.26
N ASP A 460 17.47 54.07 -26.64
CA ASP A 460 17.96 54.28 -28.00
C ASP A 460 18.04 52.94 -28.74
N ARG A 461 17.80 52.98 -30.06
CA ARG A 461 17.97 51.82 -30.95
C ARG A 461 19.10 52.08 -31.94
N VAL A 462 20.11 51.22 -31.89
CA VAL A 462 21.11 51.09 -32.94
C VAL A 462 20.70 49.90 -33.82
N SER A 463 20.16 50.18 -35.00
CA SER A 463 19.75 49.11 -35.92
C SER A 463 20.91 48.22 -36.36
N ALA A 464 20.63 47.00 -36.83
CA ALA A 464 21.64 46.12 -37.42
C ALA A 464 22.42 46.75 -38.61
N ARG A 465 21.87 47.80 -39.24
CA ARG A 465 22.56 48.60 -40.30
C ARG A 465 23.42 49.74 -39.74
N GLY A 466 23.37 50.00 -38.43
CA GLY A 466 24.14 51.05 -37.76
C GLY A 466 23.45 52.40 -37.67
N LYS A 467 22.20 52.51 -38.13
CA LYS A 467 21.38 53.72 -37.95
C LYS A 467 20.94 53.84 -36.49
N PHE A 468 21.16 55.02 -35.90
CA PHE A 468 20.65 55.46 -34.60
C PHE A 468 20.24 56.94 -34.69
N GLY A 469 19.44 57.43 -33.72
CA GLY A 469 18.93 58.82 -33.70
C GLY A 469 17.62 59.04 -34.48
N GLY A 470 16.91 60.11 -34.15
CA GLY A 470 15.57 60.43 -34.68
C GLY A 470 14.43 59.76 -33.91
N ALA A 471 13.21 60.29 -34.06
CA ALA A 471 12.05 59.90 -33.25
C ALA A 471 11.72 58.40 -33.30
N GLN A 472 11.97 57.74 -34.44
CA GLN A 472 11.73 56.30 -34.63
C GLN A 472 12.79 55.39 -33.98
N ASN A 473 13.91 55.94 -33.52
CA ASN A 473 14.96 55.19 -32.82
C ASN A 473 15.03 55.56 -31.33
N LYS A 474 14.04 56.29 -30.80
CA LYS A 474 13.91 56.59 -29.38
C LYS A 474 12.63 55.98 -28.83
N ALA A 475 12.77 55.17 -27.79
CA ALA A 475 11.66 54.53 -27.09
C ALA A 475 10.86 55.60 -26.33
N PRO A 476 9.52 55.67 -26.51
CA PRO A 476 8.65 56.52 -25.72
C PRO A 476 8.74 56.22 -24.20
N PRO A 477 8.26 57.14 -23.33
CA PRO A 477 8.06 56.85 -21.92
C PRO A 477 7.15 55.63 -21.72
N ILE A 478 7.45 54.83 -20.68
CA ILE A 478 6.79 53.54 -20.43
C ILE A 478 5.26 53.65 -20.32
N VAL A 479 4.75 54.75 -19.76
CA VAL A 479 3.31 55.03 -19.56
C VAL A 479 2.54 55.12 -20.88
N ARG A 480 3.22 55.44 -22.00
CA ARG A 480 2.60 55.53 -23.33
C ARG A 480 2.65 54.21 -24.10
N LEU A 481 3.24 53.16 -23.52
CA LEU A 481 3.46 51.89 -24.18
C LEU A 481 2.64 50.78 -23.53
N ARG A 482 2.22 49.83 -24.35
CA ARG A 482 1.80 48.52 -23.85
C ARG A 482 3.05 47.69 -23.65
N VAL A 483 3.25 47.25 -22.41
CA VAL A 483 4.50 46.64 -21.98
C VAL A 483 4.26 45.27 -21.39
N PHE A 484 5.25 44.38 -21.51
CA PHE A 484 5.23 43.07 -20.83
C PHE A 484 4.89 43.23 -19.34
N GLY A 485 4.39 42.17 -18.70
CA GLY A 485 4.15 42.17 -17.26
C GLY A 485 5.44 42.06 -16.44
N ALA A 486 5.39 42.44 -15.17
CA ALA A 486 6.44 42.13 -14.20
C ALA A 486 6.10 40.82 -13.46
N PRO A 487 7.09 39.94 -13.21
CA PRO A 487 6.87 38.72 -12.45
C PRO A 487 6.55 39.02 -10.98
N LEU A 488 6.02 38.00 -10.29
CA LEU A 488 5.96 38.03 -8.83
C LEU A 488 7.38 37.98 -8.26
N PRO A 489 7.66 38.65 -7.14
CA PRO A 489 8.96 38.58 -6.49
C PRO A 489 9.33 37.14 -6.13
N GLN A 490 10.61 36.79 -6.22
CA GLN A 490 11.11 35.45 -5.86
C GLN A 490 10.66 35.02 -4.45
N HIS A 491 10.58 35.97 -3.52
CA HIS A 491 10.08 35.75 -2.17
C HIS A 491 8.66 35.14 -2.13
N TYR A 492 7.76 35.54 -3.03
CA TYR A 492 6.41 34.95 -3.12
C TYR A 492 6.47 33.45 -3.44
N HIS A 493 7.32 33.06 -4.38
CA HIS A 493 7.49 31.65 -4.76
C HIS A 493 8.09 30.85 -3.59
N THR A 494 9.08 31.40 -2.90
CA THR A 494 9.62 30.80 -1.68
C THR A 494 8.54 30.63 -0.61
N LEU A 495 7.69 31.62 -0.38
CA LEU A 495 6.58 31.54 0.57
C LEU A 495 5.56 30.47 0.19
N LYS A 496 5.24 30.30 -1.10
CA LYS A 496 4.34 29.25 -1.58
C LYS A 496 4.91 27.85 -1.34
N GLU A 497 6.19 27.64 -1.65
CA GLU A 497 6.86 26.38 -1.35
C GLU A 497 6.88 26.09 0.17
N GLN A 498 7.12 27.12 0.98
CA GLN A 498 7.07 27.02 2.45
C GLN A 498 5.67 26.66 2.96
N LEU A 499 4.61 27.24 2.39
CA LEU A 499 3.22 26.91 2.71
C LEU A 499 2.89 25.45 2.36
N ASP A 500 3.33 24.97 1.20
CA ASP A 500 3.13 23.57 0.80
C ASP A 500 3.81 22.59 1.76
N LEU A 501 5.01 22.92 2.24
CA LEU A 501 5.72 22.12 3.25
C LEU A 501 5.00 22.14 4.60
N LEU A 502 4.49 23.29 5.03
CA LEU A 502 3.73 23.42 6.28
C LEU A 502 2.43 22.62 6.26
N GLU A 503 1.70 22.60 5.14
CA GLU A 503 0.49 21.78 4.97
C GLU A 503 0.81 20.27 5.00
N LYS A 504 1.92 19.86 4.38
CA LYS A 504 2.41 18.48 4.50
C LYS A 504 2.73 18.14 5.96
N TYR A 505 3.42 19.03 6.66
CA TYR A 505 3.80 18.84 8.07
C TYR A 505 2.56 18.72 8.96
N LYS A 506 1.59 19.61 8.80
CA LYS A 506 0.28 19.53 9.47
C LYS A 506 -0.41 18.19 9.24
N SER A 507 -0.43 17.71 7.99
CA SER A 507 -1.04 16.44 7.65
C SER A 507 -0.32 15.23 8.27
N ILE A 508 0.99 15.30 8.50
CA ILE A 508 1.76 14.25 9.19
C ILE A 508 1.46 14.28 10.68
N ARG A 509 1.47 15.46 11.31
CA ARG A 509 1.15 15.64 12.73
C ARG A 509 -0.24 15.12 13.08
N LEU A 510 -1.25 15.47 12.28
CA LEU A 510 -2.62 14.98 12.50
C LEU A 510 -2.72 13.45 12.42
N LYS A 511 -1.98 12.82 11.49
CA LYS A 511 -1.92 11.36 11.40
C LYS A 511 -1.21 10.74 12.60
N MET A 512 -0.13 11.37 13.07
CA MET A 512 0.59 10.94 14.25
C MET A 512 -0.33 10.95 15.47
N GLU A 513 -1.03 12.06 15.74
CA GLU A 513 -1.99 12.19 16.85
C GLU A 513 -3.10 11.13 16.79
N GLN A 514 -3.62 10.81 15.59
CA GLN A 514 -4.64 9.77 15.39
C GLN A 514 -4.12 8.37 15.73
N VAL A 515 -2.91 8.03 15.28
CA VAL A 515 -2.30 6.72 15.53
C VAL A 515 -1.86 6.60 16.99
N GLU A 516 -1.33 7.66 17.59
CA GLU A 516 -0.99 7.72 19.02
C GLU A 516 -2.23 7.47 19.87
N LYS A 517 -3.34 8.16 19.57
CA LYS A 517 -4.61 7.93 20.27
C LYS A 517 -5.10 6.49 20.14
N ALA A 518 -5.06 5.91 18.95
CA ALA A 518 -5.46 4.51 18.74
C ALA A 518 -4.53 3.52 19.46
N HIS A 519 -3.23 3.83 19.53
CA HIS A 519 -2.25 3.04 20.26
C HIS A 519 -2.49 3.11 21.78
N ASP A 520 -2.78 4.29 22.30
CA ASP A 520 -3.09 4.48 23.72
C ASP A 520 -4.43 3.83 24.10
N GLU A 521 -5.45 3.92 23.25
CA GLU A 521 -6.71 3.18 23.40
C GLU A 521 -6.46 1.67 23.43
N CYS A 522 -5.58 1.16 22.57
CA CYS A 522 -5.16 -0.24 22.59
C CYS A 522 -4.48 -0.61 23.93
N ILE A 523 -3.57 0.21 24.44
CA ILE A 523 -2.93 -0.06 25.75
C ILE A 523 -3.98 -0.05 26.88
N MET A 524 -4.88 0.93 26.87
CA MET A 524 -5.94 1.07 27.87
C MET A 524 -6.91 -0.14 27.87
N GLU A 525 -7.23 -0.69 26.69
CA GLU A 525 -8.01 -1.92 26.60
C GLU A 525 -7.27 -3.13 27.20
N GLU A 526 -5.95 -3.23 27.00
CA GLU A 526 -5.14 -4.34 27.52
C GLU A 526 -5.13 -4.38 29.06
N VAL A 527 -5.03 -3.20 29.68
CA VAL A 527 -5.00 -3.04 31.15
C VAL A 527 -6.41 -2.92 31.74
N SER A 528 -7.46 -3.06 30.93
CA SER A 528 -8.84 -2.96 31.42
C SER A 528 -9.17 -4.08 32.42
N PRO A 529 -9.96 -3.79 33.48
CA PRO A 529 -10.29 -4.78 34.50
C PRO A 529 -11.03 -5.99 33.92
N LYS A 530 -11.80 -5.79 32.84
CA LYS A 530 -12.48 -6.87 32.12
C LYS A 530 -11.47 -7.84 31.48
N ARG A 531 -10.44 -7.34 30.81
CA ARG A 531 -9.39 -8.17 30.19
C ARG A 531 -8.53 -8.89 31.22
N LEU A 532 -8.19 -8.22 32.32
CA LEU A 532 -7.51 -8.84 33.46
C LEU A 532 -8.32 -10.02 34.04
N GLN A 533 -9.63 -9.84 34.21
CA GLN A 533 -10.50 -10.89 34.70
C GLN A 533 -10.65 -12.05 33.71
N GLU A 534 -10.75 -11.77 32.41
CA GLU A 534 -10.76 -12.81 31.37
C GLU A 534 -9.44 -13.60 31.34
N ARG A 535 -8.30 -12.93 31.54
CA ARG A 535 -6.99 -13.59 31.63
C ARG A 535 -6.91 -14.52 32.83
N GLN A 536 -7.42 -14.09 33.99
CA GLN A 536 -7.48 -14.93 35.19
C GLN A 536 -8.37 -16.16 34.97
N LYS A 537 -9.55 -16.00 34.36
CA LYS A 537 -10.44 -17.12 34.01
C LYS A 537 -9.76 -18.12 33.08
N VAL A 538 -9.00 -17.65 32.08
CA VAL A 538 -8.29 -18.54 31.16
C VAL A 538 -7.16 -19.27 31.87
N GLU A 539 -6.47 -18.64 32.81
CA GLU A 539 -5.46 -19.29 33.64
C GLU A 539 -6.06 -20.38 34.53
N GLU A 540 -7.26 -20.15 35.08
CA GLU A 540 -8.03 -21.18 35.80
C GLU A 540 -8.44 -22.33 34.87
N MET A 541 -8.96 -22.03 33.68
CA MET A 541 -9.29 -23.04 32.67
C MET A 541 -8.07 -23.87 32.25
N LYS A 542 -6.87 -23.27 32.17
CA LYS A 542 -5.61 -23.98 31.88
C LYS A 542 -5.25 -24.96 33.01
N LYS A 543 -5.40 -24.55 34.28
CA LYS A 543 -5.21 -25.46 35.43
C LYS A 543 -6.23 -26.60 35.46
N GLU A 544 -7.50 -26.32 35.17
CA GLU A 544 -8.53 -27.35 35.06
C GLU A 544 -8.26 -28.32 33.91
N PHE A 545 -7.77 -27.81 32.78
CA PHE A 545 -7.36 -28.61 31.63
C PHE A 545 -6.21 -29.57 31.98
N GLU A 546 -5.16 -29.07 32.66
CA GLU A 546 -4.04 -29.90 33.14
C GLU A 546 -4.48 -30.98 34.12
N GLU A 547 -5.42 -30.65 35.02
CA GLU A 547 -5.97 -31.62 35.97
C GLU A 547 -6.79 -32.71 35.28
N ILE A 548 -7.61 -32.36 34.30
CA ILE A 548 -8.38 -33.33 33.50
C ILE A 548 -7.44 -34.22 32.68
N GLU A 549 -6.37 -33.67 32.09
CA GLU A 549 -5.33 -34.46 31.41
C GLU A 549 -4.66 -35.45 32.37
N ARG A 550 -4.35 -35.03 33.60
CA ARG A 550 -3.78 -35.88 34.65
C ARG A 550 -4.73 -37.02 35.05
N GLN A 551 -6.02 -36.73 35.19
CA GLN A 551 -7.05 -37.74 35.49
C GLN A 551 -7.24 -38.72 34.34
N LEU A 552 -7.19 -38.24 33.09
CA LEU A 552 -7.22 -39.11 31.92
C LEU A 552 -5.97 -40.00 31.81
N ALA A 553 -4.82 -39.55 32.34
CA ALA A 553 -3.58 -40.32 32.36
C ALA A 553 -3.47 -41.32 33.54
N SER A 554 -4.07 -41.04 34.70
CA SER A 554 -3.95 -41.90 35.89
C SER A 554 -4.78 -43.19 35.82
N VAL A 555 -5.87 -43.21 35.05
CA VAL A 555 -6.68 -44.41 34.80
C VAL A 555 -5.91 -45.49 34.00
N ARG A 556 -4.76 -45.13 33.39
CA ARG A 556 -3.84 -46.07 32.70
C ARG A 556 -3.26 -47.17 33.61
N LEU A 557 -3.35 -47.05 34.94
CA LEU A 557 -2.70 -47.95 35.91
C LEU A 557 -3.67 -48.72 36.85
N GLY A 558 -4.94 -48.86 36.46
CA GLY A 558 -5.97 -49.50 37.29
C GLY A 558 -5.97 -51.04 37.33
N LYS A 559 -5.24 -51.61 38.32
CA LYS A 559 -5.51 -52.84 39.10
C LYS A 559 -5.61 -54.21 38.38
N ARG A 560 -4.54 -55.01 38.49
CA ARG A 560 -4.66 -56.48 38.63
C ARG A 560 -5.34 -56.77 39.97
N GLY A 561 -6.43 -57.54 39.97
CA GLY A 561 -7.08 -58.04 41.19
C GLY A 561 -6.17 -59.02 41.97
N PRO A 562 -6.37 -59.18 43.28
CA PRO A 562 -5.52 -60.00 44.12
C PRO A 562 -5.90 -61.48 43.99
N GLU A 563 -4.93 -62.34 43.71
CA GLU A 563 -5.02 -63.78 44.01
C GLU A 563 -4.38 -64.02 45.38
N ASN A 564 -5.19 -64.49 46.32
CA ASN A 564 -4.76 -65.29 47.49
C ASN A 564 -5.09 -66.77 47.15
N PRO A 565 -4.48 -67.80 47.78
CA PRO A 565 -3.81 -67.81 49.10
C PRO A 565 -2.50 -68.66 49.19
N GLY A 566 -1.74 -68.52 50.28
CA GLY A 566 -0.67 -69.47 50.64
C GLY A 566 0.23 -69.02 51.79
N GLU A 567 0.19 -69.77 52.89
CA GLU A 567 0.83 -69.56 54.20
C GLU A 567 2.39 -69.66 54.26
N PRO A 568 3.02 -69.32 55.42
CA PRO A 568 4.29 -68.61 55.50
C PRO A 568 5.50 -69.50 55.80
N SER A 569 6.71 -68.99 55.55
CA SER A 569 7.93 -69.38 56.27
C SER A 569 9.08 -68.40 56.00
N GLY A 570 9.85 -68.08 57.05
CA GLY A 570 11.28 -67.80 56.90
C GLY A 570 11.76 -66.39 57.27
N ILE A 571 12.05 -66.22 58.55
CA ILE A 571 12.86 -65.15 59.14
C ILE A 571 14.26 -65.08 58.48
N GLN A 572 14.77 -63.88 58.15
CA GLN A 572 16.12 -63.46 58.54
C GLN A 572 16.37 -61.95 58.37
N THR A 573 17.34 -61.49 59.15
CA THR A 573 17.52 -60.16 59.76
C THR A 573 18.76 -59.44 59.24
N LYS A 574 18.78 -58.09 59.34
CA LYS A 574 19.95 -57.17 59.47
C LYS A 574 20.81 -56.99 58.19
N ARG A 575 21.36 -55.83 57.81
CA ARG A 575 21.62 -54.52 58.43
C ARG A 575 21.98 -53.52 57.29
N PRO A 576 21.96 -52.19 57.53
CA PRO A 576 22.18 -51.16 56.50
C PRO A 576 23.66 -50.78 56.35
N ARG A 577 24.03 -50.16 55.22
CA ARG A 577 25.32 -49.46 55.06
C ARG A 577 25.15 -48.07 54.48
N GLN A 578 25.96 -47.18 55.04
CA GLN A 578 25.96 -45.72 54.96
C GLN A 578 26.30 -45.16 53.58
N LYS A 579 25.78 -43.94 53.38
CA LYS A 579 26.31 -42.90 52.50
C LYS A 579 27.76 -42.57 52.87
N SER A 580 28.61 -42.40 51.86
CA SER A 580 29.72 -41.44 51.91
C SER A 580 29.82 -40.74 50.57
N THR A 581 29.94 -39.43 50.69
CA THR A 581 29.91 -38.37 49.70
C THR A 581 31.24 -38.27 48.94
N ASP A 582 31.16 -37.53 47.85
CA ASP A 582 32.15 -36.61 47.30
C ASP A 582 33.11 -37.06 46.18
N LEU A 583 33.25 -36.08 45.27
CA LEU A 583 34.30 -35.79 44.29
C LEU A 583 34.01 -36.15 42.82
N LEU A 584 33.36 -35.19 42.16
CA LEU A 584 33.75 -34.66 40.83
C LEU A 584 35.24 -34.27 40.82
N PRO A 585 35.96 -34.35 39.67
CA PRO A 585 35.85 -33.29 38.66
C PRO A 585 35.95 -33.69 37.17
N ASP A 586 35.39 -32.80 36.36
CA ASP A 586 35.81 -32.31 35.04
C ASP A 586 36.12 -33.30 33.90
N PHE A 587 35.19 -33.38 32.93
CA PHE A 587 35.34 -32.79 31.58
C PHE A 587 33.96 -32.52 30.96
#